data_AF-A0A925BMQ1-F1
#
_entry.id   AF-A0A925BMQ1-F1
#
_cell.length_a   1.000
_cell.length_b   1.000
_cell.length_c   1.000
_cell.angle_alpha   90.00
_cell.angle_beta   90.00
_cell.angle_gamma   90.00
#
_symmetry.space_group_name_H-M   'P 1'
#
loop_
_entity.id
_entity.type
_entity.pdbx_description
1 polymer ?
#
loop_
_entity_poly.entity_id
_entity_poly.type
_entity_poly.pdbx_seq_one_letter_code
_entity_poly.pdbx_strand_id
1 'polypeptide(L)'
;MQVAVLIEPNRSQGFRATAPTYPDVSADGPTEDAAVQSLSDRLSEKLKQARMVTIDIPMKADKPWMAAAGCLKGEPDLDAYWDAILEYRRQVDADPQR
;
A
#
# COMPACT_ATOMS: atom_id res chain seq x y z
N MET A 1 14.84 -2.59 -11.61
CA MET A 1 13.63 -2.22 -10.85
C MET A 1 12.80 -3.48 -10.69
N GLN A 2 12.22 -3.73 -9.51
CA GLN A 2 11.23 -4.80 -9.32
C GLN A 2 9.84 -4.19 -9.34
N VAL A 3 8.91 -4.80 -10.08
CA VAL A 3 7.51 -4.37 -10.18
C VAL A 3 6.65 -5.56 -9.83
N ALA A 4 5.71 -5.38 -8.90
CA ALA A 4 4.71 -6.39 -8.61
C ALA A 4 3.74 -6.51 -9.80
N VAL A 5 3.43 -7.75 -10.19
CA VAL A 5 2.55 -8.04 -11.33
C VAL A 5 1.36 -8.85 -10.82
N LEU A 6 0.16 -8.41 -11.17
CA LEU A 6 -1.07 -9.17 -11.00
C LEU A 6 -1.27 -10.03 -12.24
N ILE A 7 -1.49 -11.34 -12.06
CA ILE A 7 -1.78 -12.29 -13.13
C ILE A 7 -3.22 -12.79 -12.97
N GLU A 8 -4.00 -12.69 -14.04
CA GLU A 8 -5.41 -13.09 -14.06
C GLU A 8 -5.70 -13.99 -15.26
N PRO A 9 -6.56 -15.01 -15.13
CA PRO A 9 -7.04 -15.76 -16.29
C PRO A 9 -7.83 -14.86 -17.25
N ASN A 10 -7.47 -14.85 -18.53
CA ASN A 10 -8.20 -14.20 -19.61
C ASN A 10 -8.86 -15.27 -20.48
N ARG A 11 -10.20 -15.37 -20.39
CA ARG A 11 -11.00 -16.41 -21.07
C ARG A 11 -10.82 -16.47 -22.60
N SER A 12 -10.27 -15.43 -23.22
CA SER A 12 -10.04 -15.36 -24.67
C SER A 12 -8.57 -15.50 -25.08
N GLN A 13 -7.62 -15.17 -24.21
CA GLN A 13 -6.19 -15.06 -24.56
C GLN A 13 -5.24 -15.80 -23.60
N GLY A 14 -5.76 -16.62 -22.68
CA GLY A 14 -4.97 -17.37 -21.71
C GLY A 14 -4.87 -16.61 -20.39
N PHE A 15 -3.86 -15.76 -20.26
CA PHE A 15 -3.56 -14.99 -19.06
C PHE A 15 -3.37 -13.51 -19.38
N ARG A 16 -3.68 -12.66 -18.41
CA ARG A 16 -3.41 -11.22 -18.41
C ARG A 16 -2.46 -10.89 -17.29
N ALA A 17 -1.38 -10.19 -17.60
CA ALA A 17 -0.47 -9.60 -16.64
C ALA A 17 -0.70 -8.08 -16.58
N THR A 18 -0.84 -7.53 -15.38
CA THR A 18 -1.07 -6.10 -15.13
C THR A 18 -0.08 -5.61 -14.08
N ALA A 19 0.53 -4.44 -14.29
CA ALA A 19 1.36 -3.78 -13.28
C ALA A 19 0.52 -2.76 -12.50
N PRO A 20 0.16 -2.99 -11.22
CA PRO A 20 -0.73 -2.08 -10.49
C PRO A 20 -0.18 -0.66 -10.34
N THR A 21 1.16 -0.53 -10.30
CA THR A 21 1.87 0.76 -10.28
C THR A 21 1.72 1.56 -11.58
N TYR A 22 1.37 0.88 -12.68
CA TYR A 22 1.15 1.45 -14.01
C TYR A 22 -0.19 0.92 -14.56
N PRO A 23 -1.31 1.42 -14.03
CA PRO A 23 -2.64 0.81 -14.26
C PRO A 23 -3.08 0.83 -15.73
N ASP A 24 -2.45 1.65 -16.57
CA ASP A 24 -2.67 1.72 -18.01
C ASP A 24 -1.87 0.66 -18.80
N VAL A 25 -1.00 -0.12 -18.13
CA VAL A 25 -0.11 -1.09 -18.77
C VAL A 25 -0.49 -2.51 -18.37
N SER A 26 -1.04 -3.24 -19.33
CA SER A 26 -1.29 -4.67 -19.25
C SER A 26 -0.87 -5.37 -20.54
N ALA A 27 -0.67 -6.68 -20.44
CA ALA A 27 -0.40 -7.55 -21.58
C ALA A 27 -1.09 -8.90 -21.39
N ASP A 28 -1.54 -9.48 -22.50
CA ASP A 28 -2.14 -10.81 -22.55
C ASP A 28 -1.14 -11.81 -23.14
N GLY A 29 -1.24 -13.08 -22.76
CA GLY A 29 -0.38 -14.15 -23.26
C GLY A 29 -0.96 -15.55 -23.02
N PRO A 30 -0.63 -16.53 -23.87
CA PRO A 30 -1.19 -17.89 -23.78
C PRO A 30 -0.73 -18.64 -22.52
N THR A 31 0.35 -18.20 -21.88
CA THR A 31 0.85 -18.69 -20.60
C THR A 31 1.13 -17.51 -19.67
N GLU A 32 1.23 -17.78 -18.36
CA GLU A 32 1.61 -16.78 -17.37
C GLU A 32 2.94 -16.09 -17.73
N ASP A 33 3.97 -16.89 -18.04
CA ASP A 33 5.29 -16.38 -18.44
C ASP A 33 5.23 -15.51 -19.69
N ALA A 34 4.43 -15.89 -20.70
CA ALA A 34 4.30 -15.12 -21.94
C ALA A 34 3.60 -13.77 -21.70
N ALA A 35 2.59 -13.74 -20.82
CA ALA A 35 1.91 -12.51 -20.43
C ALA A 35 2.87 -11.59 -19.64
N VAL A 36 3.65 -12.13 -18.71
CA VAL A 36 4.65 -11.38 -17.93
C VAL A 36 5.76 -10.83 -18.82
N GLN A 37 6.29 -11.63 -19.76
CA GLN A 37 7.31 -11.17 -20.70
C GLN A 37 6.77 -10.04 -21.59
N SER A 38 5.56 -10.19 -22.12
CA SER A 38 4.91 -9.16 -22.94
C SER A 38 4.66 -7.87 -22.14
N LEU A 39 4.30 -7.99 -20.86
CA LEU A 39 4.14 -6.84 -19.95
C LEU A 39 5.49 -6.15 -19.71
N SER A 40 6.56 -6.92 -19.49
CA SER A 40 7.92 -6.44 -19.28
C SER A 40 8.42 -5.62 -20.47
N ASP A 41 8.18 -6.10 -21.69
CA ASP A 41 8.57 -5.41 -22.92
C ASP A 41 7.81 -4.07 -23.06
N ARG A 42 6.50 -4.07 -22.82
CA ARG A 42 5.66 -2.85 -22.85
C ARG A 42 6.09 -1.82 -21.81
N LEU A 43 6.35 -2.26 -20.57
CA LEU A 43 6.84 -1.38 -19.51
C LEU A 43 8.21 -0.81 -19.87
N SER A 44 9.10 -1.63 -20.41
CA SER A 44 10.43 -1.20 -20.82
C SER A 44 10.37 -0.12 -21.91
N GLU A 45 9.53 -0.31 -22.93
CA GLU A 45 9.32 0.71 -23.98
C GLU A 45 8.72 2.01 -23.41
N LYS A 46 7.70 1.91 -22.55
CA LYS A 46 7.10 3.08 -21.90
C LYS A 46 8.14 3.86 -21.09
N LEU A 47 8.96 3.16 -20.32
CA LEU A 47 9.97 3.78 -19.44
C LEU A 47 11.20 4.31 -20.18
N LYS A 48 11.44 3.92 -21.44
CA LYS A 48 12.45 4.59 -22.29
C LYS A 48 12.07 6.04 -22.60
N GLN A 49 10.77 6.34 -22.69
CA GLN A 49 10.24 7.65 -23.07
C GLN A 49 9.66 8.44 -21.90
N ALA A 50 9.27 7.74 -20.82
CA ALA A 50 8.67 8.33 -19.64
C ALA A 50 9.67 8.45 -18.48
N ARG A 51 9.55 9.52 -17.70
CA ARG A 51 10.22 9.66 -16.41
C ARG A 51 9.18 9.91 -15.33
N MET A 52 9.32 9.23 -14.20
CA MET A 52 8.53 9.52 -13.02
C MET A 52 9.12 10.75 -12.33
N VAL A 53 8.26 11.69 -11.96
CA VAL A 53 8.66 12.89 -11.20
C VAL A 53 7.83 12.96 -9.94
N THR A 54 8.48 13.33 -8.84
CA THR A 54 7.77 13.67 -7.60
C THR A 54 7.38 15.14 -7.67
N ILE A 55 6.13 15.44 -7.35
CA ILE A 55 5.66 16.81 -7.20
C ILE A 55 5.21 17.02 -5.76
N ASP A 56 5.56 18.17 -5.19
CA ASP A 56 5.03 18.60 -3.92
C ASP A 56 3.64 19.20 -4.14
N ILE A 57 2.63 18.57 -3.56
CA ILE A 57 1.27 19.12 -3.56
C ILE A 57 1.11 19.93 -2.28
N PRO A 58 0.96 21.27 -2.37
CA PRO A 58 0.77 22.09 -1.18
C PRO A 58 -0.58 21.76 -0.55
N MET A 59 -0.56 21.04 0.57
CA MET A 59 -1.75 20.91 1.41
C MET A 59 -1.98 22.25 2.10
N LYS A 60 -3.21 22.79 2.01
CA LYS A 60 -3.61 23.87 2.92
C LYS A 60 -3.35 23.38 4.34
N ALA A 61 -2.62 24.16 5.11
CA ALA A 61 -2.18 23.82 6.46
C ALA A 61 -3.33 23.79 7.50
N ASP A 62 -4.55 23.48 7.09
CA ASP A 62 -5.52 22.95 8.03
C ASP A 62 -5.01 21.55 8.37
N LYS A 63 -4.48 21.44 9.58
CA LYS A 63 -4.12 20.17 10.22
C LYS A 63 -5.30 19.86 11.14
N PRO A 64 -6.38 19.19 10.70
CA PRO A 64 -7.58 19.03 11.53
C PRO A 64 -7.28 18.25 12.80
N TRP A 65 -6.25 17.40 12.77
CA TRP A 65 -5.69 16.69 13.91
C TRP A 65 -5.09 17.60 14.98
N MET A 66 -4.71 18.85 14.67
CA MET A 66 -4.28 19.83 15.67
C MET A 66 -5.41 20.19 16.64
N ALA A 67 -6.68 20.12 16.22
CA ALA A 67 -7.81 20.34 17.13
C ALA A 67 -7.93 19.23 18.20
N ALA A 68 -7.37 18.04 17.93
CA ALA A 68 -7.32 16.93 18.86
C ALA A 68 -6.03 16.91 19.70
N ALA A 69 -5.05 17.76 19.42
CA ALA A 69 -3.79 17.77 20.15
C ALA A 69 -4.01 18.21 21.61
N GLY A 70 -3.82 17.28 22.54
CA GLY A 70 -3.99 17.54 23.98
C GLY A 70 -5.44 17.58 24.46
N CYS A 71 -6.41 17.11 23.67
CA CYS A 71 -7.83 17.11 24.05
C CYS A 71 -8.15 16.27 25.30
N LEU A 72 -7.28 15.31 25.63
CA LEU A 72 -7.43 14.46 26.82
C LEU A 72 -6.69 15.02 28.06
N LYS A 73 -6.04 16.19 27.96
CA LYS A 73 -5.25 16.73 29.06
C LYS A 73 -6.17 17.13 30.22
N GLY A 74 -5.98 16.50 31.37
CA GLY A 74 -6.78 16.76 32.57
C GLY A 74 -8.09 15.97 32.64
N GLU A 75 -8.31 15.04 31.71
CA GLU A 75 -9.40 14.07 31.82
C GLU A 75 -9.21 13.22 33.09
N PRO A 76 -10.18 13.19 34.01
CA PRO A 76 -10.03 12.55 35.32
C PRO A 76 -9.68 11.06 35.26
N ASP A 77 -10.17 10.38 34.23
CA ASP A 77 -10.05 8.93 34.09
C ASP A 77 -8.91 8.51 33.14
N LEU A 78 -8.13 9.46 32.60
CA LEU A 78 -7.10 9.16 31.61
C LEU A 78 -5.99 8.26 32.18
N ASP A 79 -5.60 8.49 33.43
CA ASP A 79 -4.57 7.67 34.09
C ASP A 79 -5.05 6.24 34.30
N ALA A 80 -6.28 6.07 34.79
CA ALA A 80 -6.89 4.75 34.97
C ALA A 80 -7.07 4.00 33.64
N TYR A 81 -7.43 4.72 32.57
CA TYR A 81 -7.49 4.18 31.22
C TYR A 81 -6.13 3.65 30.74
N TRP A 82 -5.05 4.41 30.96
CA TRP A 82 -3.69 3.98 30.60
C TRP A 82 -3.23 2.79 31.41
N ASP A 83 -3.48 2.77 32.72
CA ASP A 83 -3.14 1.65 33.58
C ASP A 83 -3.81 0.35 33.09
N ALA A 84 -5.09 0.41 32.72
CA ALA A 84 -5.82 -0.74 32.17
C ALA A 84 -5.22 -1.23 30.84
N ILE A 85 -4.85 -0.32 29.94
CA ILE A 85 -4.20 -0.66 28.67
C ILE A 85 -2.84 -1.31 28.91
N LEU A 86 -2.01 -0.72 29.78
CA LEU A 86 -0.67 -1.20 30.07
C LEU A 86 -0.71 -2.59 30.71
N GLU A 87 -1.65 -2.82 31.62
CA GLU A 87 -1.85 -4.12 32.25
C GLU A 87 -2.25 -5.18 31.22
N TYR A 88 -3.22 -4.87 30.34
CA TYR A 88 -3.57 -5.77 29.25
C TYR A 88 -2.39 -6.04 28.30
N ARG A 89 -1.59 -5.02 27.98
CA ARG A 89 -0.41 -5.18 27.12
C ARG A 89 0.62 -6.13 27.74
N ARG A 90 0.87 -6.02 29.05
CA ARG A 90 1.76 -6.93 29.78
C ARG A 90 1.27 -8.38 29.73
N GLN A 91 -0.04 -8.60 29.92
CA GLN A 91 -0.62 -9.94 29.85
C GLN A 91 -0.46 -10.54 28.46
N VAL A 92 -0.69 -9.73 27.43
CA VAL A 92 -0.47 -10.13 26.04
C VAL A 92 1.00 -10.44 25.74
N ASP A 93 1.93 -9.60 26.21
CA ASP A 93 3.37 -9.79 25.96
C ASP A 93 3.94 -10.98 26.73
N ALA A 94 3.35 -11.31 27.88
CA ALA A 94 3.72 -12.45 28.70
C ALA A 94 3.11 -13.78 28.21
N ASP A 95 2.13 -13.73 27.29
CA ASP A 95 1.52 -14.93 26.71
C ASP A 95 2.48 -15.57 25.69
N PRO A 96 3.08 -16.74 25.99
CA PRO A 96 4.02 -17.39 25.09
C PRO A 96 3.34 -18.08 23.89
N GLN A 97 2.00 -18.08 23.82
CA GLN A 97 1.23 -18.69 22.73
C GLN A 97 0.77 -17.68 21.66
N ARG A 98 1.22 -16.42 21.73
CA ARG A 98 0.93 -15.39 20.74
C ARG A 98 2.01 -15.28 19.65
#